data_AF-A0A1F2ZEV8-F1
#
_entry.id   AF-A0A1F2ZEV8-F1
#
_cell.length_a   1.000
_cell.length_b   1.000
_cell.length_c   1.000
_cell.angle_alpha   90.00
_cell.angle_beta   90.00
_cell.angle_gamma   90.00
#
_symmetry.space_group_name_H-M   'P 1'
#
loop_
_entity.id
_entity.type
_entity.pdbx_description
1 polymer ?
#
loop_
_entity_poly.entity_id
_entity_poly.type
_entity_poly.pdbx_seq_one_letter_code
_entity_poly.pdbx_strand_id
1 'polypeptide(L)'
;MANDNQNTVLDEQTDVVDEKSTKRVRKTKPKATDGGSTASLFGIEPYQPKKNEEYMSEGQLEHFRQILLAWKAELMSEVDRTLNTMQDENTALPDVNDRATQEEEFAIELRTRDRERKLIRKIEQSIE
;
A
#
# COMPACT_ATOMS: atom_id res chain seq x y z
N MET A 1 19.31 -11.41 53.82
CA MET A 1 20.72 -11.17 53.49
C MET A 1 20.79 -9.86 52.71
N ALA A 2 21.55 -8.89 53.25
CA ALA A 2 21.92 -7.55 52.74
C ALA A 2 20.74 -6.67 52.24
N ASN A 3 20.28 -5.60 52.91
CA ASN A 3 20.91 -4.48 53.64
C ASN A 3 21.85 -3.62 52.79
N ASP A 4 21.58 -2.30 52.86
CA ASP A 4 22.36 -1.11 52.48
C ASP A 4 21.55 -0.25 51.48
N ASN A 5 20.66 0.65 51.91
CA ASN A 5 20.80 1.78 52.84
C ASN A 5 21.97 2.72 52.49
N GLN A 6 21.61 3.92 52.03
CA GLN A 6 22.21 5.25 52.24
C GLN A 6 21.87 6.11 51.01
N ASN A 7 20.73 6.79 50.96
CA ASN A 7 20.40 8.06 51.63
C ASN A 7 21.49 9.14 51.51
N THR A 8 21.20 10.19 50.75
CA THR A 8 21.56 11.57 51.12
C THR A 8 20.51 12.54 50.58
N VAL A 9 19.70 13.00 51.53
CA VAL A 9 18.83 14.18 51.55
C VAL A 9 19.63 15.44 51.21
N LEU A 10 19.02 16.44 50.56
CA LEU A 10 18.79 17.79 51.13
C LEU A 10 18.26 18.80 50.10
N ASP A 11 17.23 19.50 50.54
CA ASP A 11 16.56 20.66 49.97
C ASP A 11 17.52 21.76 49.54
N GLU A 12 17.17 22.50 48.49
CA GLU A 12 17.09 23.98 48.54
C GLU A 12 16.46 24.52 47.25
N GLN A 13 15.33 25.22 47.42
CA GLN A 13 14.83 26.18 46.45
C GLN A 13 15.75 27.40 46.44
N THR A 14 16.29 27.77 45.28
CA THR A 14 16.67 29.16 44.99
C THR A 14 16.32 29.51 43.55
N ASP A 15 15.38 30.43 43.42
CA ASP A 15 15.09 31.20 42.21
C ASP A 15 16.35 31.91 41.67
N VAL A 16 16.58 31.83 40.36
CA VAL A 16 16.96 32.99 39.53
C VAL A 16 16.74 32.65 38.05
N VAL A 17 15.76 33.32 37.46
CA VAL A 17 15.52 33.43 36.02
C VAL A 17 16.59 34.34 35.40
N ASP A 18 17.36 33.81 34.46
CA ASP A 18 18.31 34.60 33.65
C ASP A 18 17.96 34.42 32.16
N GLU A 19 17.45 35.50 31.56
CA GLU A 19 17.13 35.61 30.14
C GLU A 19 18.40 35.50 29.28
N LYS A 20 18.51 34.45 28.44
CA LYS A 20 19.28 34.54 27.19
C LYS A 20 18.55 33.90 26.02
N SER A 21 18.11 34.79 25.12
CA SER A 21 17.64 34.62 23.74
C SER A 21 18.03 33.30 23.06
N THR A 22 17.06 32.41 22.87
CA THR A 22 17.19 31.24 21.98
C THR A 22 16.65 31.60 20.59
N LYS A 23 17.55 31.62 19.60
CA LYS A 23 17.24 31.78 18.18
C LYS A 23 16.18 30.76 17.75
N ARG A 24 15.04 31.24 17.24
CA ARG A 24 14.00 30.40 16.60
C ARG A 24 14.61 29.61 15.44
N VAL A 25 14.90 28.33 15.66
CA VAL A 25 15.15 27.37 14.58
C VAL A 25 13.84 27.24 13.80
N ARG A 26 13.87 27.64 12.52
CA ARG A 26 12.76 27.39 11.58
C ARG A 26 12.58 25.87 11.48
N LYS A 27 11.55 25.33 12.13
CA LYS A 27 11.08 23.97 11.88
C LYS A 27 10.71 23.89 10.40
N THR A 28 11.43 23.07 9.65
CA THR A 28 11.04 22.65 8.31
C THR A 28 9.68 21.97 8.41
N LYS A 29 8.75 22.34 7.52
CA LYS A 29 7.41 21.75 7.46
C LYS A 29 7.56 20.22 7.32
N PRO A 30 6.76 19.41 8.04
CA PRO A 30 6.71 17.98 7.76
C PRO A 30 6.22 17.79 6.32
N LYS A 31 6.98 17.01 5.55
CA LYS A 31 6.66 16.61 4.18
C LYS A 31 5.30 15.92 4.21
N ALA A 32 4.42 16.31 3.28
CA ALA A 32 3.06 15.84 3.18
C ALA A 32 3.02 14.30 3.20
N THR A 33 2.03 13.82 3.95
CA THR A 33 1.64 12.42 4.14
C THR A 33 1.68 11.63 2.84
N ASP A 34 2.42 10.53 2.88
CA ASP A 34 2.56 9.54 1.82
C ASP A 34 1.18 8.96 1.49
N GLY A 35 0.54 9.49 0.46
CA GLY A 35 -0.59 8.84 -0.18
C GLY A 35 -0.03 7.64 -0.91
N GLY A 36 -0.14 6.46 -0.31
CA GLY A 36 0.42 5.21 -0.83
C GLY A 36 0.19 5.11 -2.33
N SER A 37 1.28 5.24 -3.10
CA SER A 37 1.17 5.22 -4.55
C SER A 37 0.76 3.82 -4.99
N THR A 38 -0.06 3.70 -6.03
CA THR A 38 -0.41 2.39 -6.61
C THR A 38 0.84 1.63 -7.08
N ALA A 39 1.92 2.33 -7.43
CA ALA A 39 3.22 1.75 -7.74
C ALA A 39 3.82 0.98 -6.55
N SER A 40 3.65 1.50 -5.33
CA SER A 40 4.18 0.88 -4.12
C SER A 40 3.52 -0.46 -3.80
N LEU A 41 2.30 -0.72 -4.28
CA LEU A 41 1.62 -2.01 -4.15
C LEU A 41 2.40 -3.14 -4.85
N PHE A 42 3.01 -2.83 -5.99
CA PHE A 42 3.76 -3.79 -6.82
C PHE A 42 5.27 -3.81 -6.50
N GLY A 43 5.69 -3.22 -5.37
CA GLY A 43 7.10 -3.11 -5.00
C GLY A 43 7.92 -2.14 -5.85
N ILE A 44 7.26 -1.26 -6.62
CA ILE A 44 7.91 -0.26 -7.45
C ILE A 44 8.00 1.05 -6.66
N GLU A 45 9.22 1.57 -6.50
CA GLU A 45 9.43 2.83 -5.82
C GLU A 45 8.80 4.01 -6.60
N PRO A 46 8.23 5.02 -5.92
CA PRO A 46 7.68 6.19 -6.58
C PRO A 46 8.73 6.94 -7.42
N TYR A 47 8.41 7.27 -8.67
CA TYR A 47 9.30 8.00 -9.57
C TYR A 47 9.73 9.34 -8.96
N GLN A 48 11.02 9.65 -9.00
CA GLN A 48 11.58 10.92 -8.53
C GLN A 48 11.89 11.84 -9.72
N PRO A 49 11.00 12.80 -10.03
CA PRO A 49 11.19 13.68 -11.18
C PRO A 49 12.41 14.59 -11.01
N LYS A 50 13.18 14.79 -12.08
CA LYS A 50 14.33 15.70 -12.06
C LYS A 50 13.88 17.15 -12.25
N LYS A 51 14.69 18.09 -11.76
CA LYS A 51 14.43 19.53 -11.94
C LYS A 51 14.53 19.87 -13.43
N ASN A 52 13.44 20.36 -14.01
CA ASN A 52 13.27 20.67 -15.45
C ASN A 52 13.18 19.44 -16.38
N GLU A 53 12.67 18.32 -15.88
CA GLU A 53 12.34 17.19 -16.74
C GLU A 53 11.09 17.48 -17.59
N GLU A 54 11.14 17.12 -18.87
CA GLU A 54 9.98 17.22 -19.76
C GLU A 54 8.92 16.17 -19.39
N TYR A 55 7.65 16.53 -19.53
CA TYR A 55 6.54 15.61 -19.30
C TYR A 55 6.58 14.46 -20.31
N MET A 56 6.37 13.22 -19.83
CA MET A 56 6.48 12.00 -20.64
C MET A 56 7.88 11.78 -21.22
N SER A 57 8.90 12.08 -20.41
CA SER A 57 10.26 11.64 -20.68
C SER A 57 10.34 10.11 -20.77
N GLU A 58 11.38 9.59 -21.43
CA GLU A 58 11.62 8.14 -21.53
C GLU A 58 11.71 7.46 -20.15
N GLY A 59 12.28 8.15 -19.15
CA GLY A 59 12.35 7.64 -17.77
C GLY A 59 10.99 7.53 -17.09
N GLN A 60 10.09 8.48 -17.33
CA GLN A 60 8.72 8.43 -16.82
C GLN A 60 7.89 7.35 -17.52
N LEU A 61 8.01 7.25 -18.84
CA LEU A 61 7.31 6.24 -19.64
C LEU A 61 7.71 4.82 -19.23
N GLU A 62 9.01 4.60 -19.01
CA GLU A 62 9.52 3.31 -18.54
C GLU A 62 8.98 2.96 -17.16
N HIS A 63 8.92 3.93 -16.24
CA HIS A 63 8.32 3.72 -14.91
C HIS A 63 6.85 3.33 -14.99
N PHE A 64 6.05 4.03 -15.80
CA PHE A 64 4.64 3.68 -15.99
C PHE A 64 4.47 2.32 -16.67
N ARG A 65 5.31 1.98 -17.65
CA ARG A 65 5.29 0.64 -18.29
C ARG A 65 5.54 -0.47 -17.28
N GLN A 66 6.53 -0.32 -16.41
CA GLN A 66 6.83 -1.31 -15.38
C GLN A 66 5.64 -1.51 -14.42
N ILE A 67 4.98 -0.43 -14.01
CA ILE A 67 3.78 -0.51 -13.16
C ILE A 67 2.65 -1.24 -13.88
N LEU A 68 2.37 -0.86 -15.14
CA LEU A 68 1.29 -1.45 -15.91
C LEU A 68 1.52 -2.95 -16.18
N LEU A 69 2.76 -3.35 -16.45
CA LEU A 69 3.13 -4.76 -16.64
C LEU A 69 3.00 -5.56 -15.34
N ALA A 70 3.48 -5.02 -14.23
CA ALA A 70 3.34 -5.67 -12.91
C ALA A 70 1.86 -5.84 -12.55
N TRP A 71 1.06 -4.80 -12.76
CA TRP A 71 -0.37 -4.86 -12.49
C TRP A 71 -1.10 -5.86 -13.39
N LYS A 72 -0.74 -5.93 -14.68
CA LYS A 72 -1.27 -6.94 -15.59
C LYS A 72 -0.96 -8.35 -15.09
N ALA A 73 0.28 -8.61 -14.66
CA ALA A 73 0.68 -9.93 -14.17
C ALA A 73 -0.11 -10.34 -12.93
N GLU A 74 -0.32 -9.41 -11.99
CA GLU A 74 -1.14 -9.66 -10.80
C GLU A 74 -2.59 -10.00 -11.16
N LEU A 75 -3.22 -9.20 -12.03
CA LEU A 75 -4.59 -9.45 -12.49
C LEU A 75 -4.73 -10.81 -13.18
N MET A 76 -3.74 -11.23 -13.97
CA MET A 76 -3.75 -12.55 -14.61
C MET A 76 -3.67 -13.67 -13.56
N SER A 77 -2.83 -13.52 -12.54
CA SER A 77 -2.73 -14.49 -11.45
C SER A 77 -4.02 -14.58 -10.62
N GLU A 78 -4.70 -13.45 -10.40
CA GLU A 78 -5.98 -13.40 -9.68
C GLU A 78 -7.07 -14.15 -10.48
N VAL A 79 -7.12 -13.92 -11.80
CA VAL A 79 -8.06 -14.63 -12.69
C VAL A 79 -7.82 -16.14 -12.69
N ASP A 80 -6.56 -16.59 -12.67
CA ASP A 80 -6.25 -18.02 -12.61
C ASP A 80 -6.62 -18.62 -11.24
N ARG A 81 -6.42 -17.87 -10.15
CA ARG A 81 -6.80 -18.28 -8.79
C ARG A 81 -8.31 -18.46 -8.66
N THR A 82 -9.08 -17.46 -9.07
CA THR A 82 -10.56 -17.52 -9.01
C THR A 82 -11.10 -18.68 -9.85
N LEU A 83 -10.51 -18.95 -11.02
CA LEU A 83 -10.88 -20.10 -11.85
C LEU A 83 -10.68 -21.43 -11.11
N ASN A 84 -9.54 -21.60 -10.43
CA ASN A 84 -9.26 -22.81 -9.66
C ASN A 84 -10.25 -22.95 -8.48
N THR A 85 -10.52 -21.86 -7.74
CA THR A 85 -11.53 -21.85 -6.67
C THR A 85 -12.89 -22.32 -7.21
N MET A 86 -13.32 -21.80 -8.37
CA MET A 86 -14.59 -22.19 -8.97
C MET A 86 -14.64 -23.68 -9.40
N GLN A 87 -13.51 -24.25 -9.80
CA GLN A 87 -13.44 -25.67 -10.15
C GLN A 87 -13.51 -26.57 -8.93
N ASP A 88 -12.81 -26.22 -7.85
CA ASP A 88 -12.74 -27.00 -6.63
C ASP A 88 -14.09 -27.00 -5.88
N GLU A 89 -14.73 -25.83 -5.73
CA GLU A 89 -16.00 -25.68 -5.01
C GLU A 89 -17.17 -26.40 -5.70
N ASN A 90 -17.14 -26.53 -7.03
CA ASN A 90 -18.18 -27.23 -7.79
C ASN A 90 -18.21 -28.76 -7.55
N THR A 91 -17.17 -29.32 -6.91
CA THR A 91 -17.07 -30.78 -6.70
C THR A 91 -17.70 -31.28 -5.39
N ALA A 92 -18.13 -30.37 -4.49
CA ALA A 92 -18.60 -30.72 -3.15
C ALA A 92 -20.01 -30.15 -2.88
N LEU A 93 -21.07 -30.93 -3.11
CA LEU A 93 -22.44 -30.54 -2.68
C LEU A 93 -23.14 -31.64 -1.87
N PRO A 94 -23.27 -31.47 -0.54
CA PRO A 94 -24.07 -32.35 0.32
C PRO A 94 -25.56 -31.92 0.46
N ASP A 95 -25.91 -30.63 0.40
CA ASP A 95 -27.28 -30.11 0.63
C ASP A 95 -27.71 -28.93 -0.27
N VAL A 96 -29.02 -28.67 -0.35
CA VAL A 96 -29.70 -27.62 -1.15
C VAL A 96 -29.47 -26.20 -0.61
N ASN A 97 -29.27 -26.04 0.71
CA ASN A 97 -29.00 -24.72 1.29
C ASN A 97 -27.61 -24.20 0.88
N ASP A 98 -26.61 -25.08 0.88
CA ASP A 98 -25.23 -24.74 0.47
C ASP A 98 -25.18 -24.34 -1.00
N ARG A 99 -26.05 -24.93 -1.83
CA ARG A 99 -26.18 -24.58 -3.25
C ARG A 99 -26.57 -23.11 -3.45
N ALA A 100 -27.50 -22.59 -2.65
CA ALA A 100 -27.95 -21.21 -2.81
C ALA A 100 -26.83 -20.20 -2.51
N THR A 101 -26.05 -20.44 -1.45
CA THR A 101 -24.89 -19.60 -1.10
C THR A 101 -23.81 -19.67 -2.18
N GLN A 102 -23.51 -20.86 -2.68
CA GLN A 102 -22.51 -21.04 -3.71
C GLN A 102 -22.88 -20.35 -5.03
N GLU A 103 -24.16 -20.43 -5.44
CA GLU A 103 -24.64 -19.73 -6.65
C GLU A 103 -24.48 -18.21 -6.52
N GLU A 104 -24.69 -17.64 -5.33
CA GLU A 104 -24.46 -16.21 -5.05
C GLU A 104 -22.98 -15.84 -5.16
N GLU A 105 -22.09 -16.63 -4.54
CA GLU A 105 -20.64 -16.44 -4.59
C GLU A 105 -20.11 -16.49 -6.03
N PHE A 106 -20.54 -17.48 -6.82
CA PHE A 106 -20.21 -17.56 -8.24
C PHE A 106 -20.69 -16.36 -9.05
N ALA A 107 -21.87 -15.83 -8.77
CA ALA A 107 -22.39 -14.66 -9.46
C ALA A 107 -21.55 -13.40 -9.17
N ILE A 108 -21.00 -13.27 -7.97
CA ILE A 108 -20.09 -12.19 -7.59
C ILE A 108 -18.76 -12.36 -8.30
N GLU A 109 -18.18 -13.56 -8.24
CA GLU A 109 -16.85 -13.83 -8.78
C GLU A 109 -16.79 -13.70 -10.30
N LEU A 110 -17.84 -14.16 -11.01
CA LEU A 110 -17.97 -13.98 -12.45
C LEU A 110 -17.98 -12.50 -12.85
N ARG A 111 -18.69 -11.65 -12.09
CA ARG A 111 -18.73 -10.19 -12.33
C ARG A 111 -17.39 -9.53 -12.05
N THR A 112 -16.68 -9.97 -11.03
CA THR A 112 -15.32 -9.48 -10.70
C THR A 112 -14.36 -9.83 -11.83
N ARG A 113 -14.33 -11.09 -12.27
CA ARG A 113 -13.50 -11.55 -13.39
C ARG A 113 -13.75 -10.80 -14.69
N ASP A 114 -15.02 -10.50 -14.99
CA ASP A 114 -15.37 -9.72 -16.18
C ASP A 114 -14.85 -8.28 -16.12
N ARG A 115 -14.79 -7.68 -14.92
CA ARG A 115 -14.19 -6.35 -14.71
C ARG A 115 -12.67 -6.41 -14.84
N GLU A 116 -12.03 -7.41 -14.25
CA GLU A 116 -10.58 -7.62 -14.37
C GLU A 116 -10.16 -7.84 -15.82
N ARG A 117 -10.88 -8.68 -16.57
CA ARG A 117 -10.63 -8.88 -18.01
C ARG A 117 -10.75 -7.58 -18.80
N LYS A 118 -11.74 -6.73 -18.48
CA LYS A 118 -11.88 -5.41 -19.11
C LYS A 118 -10.73 -4.48 -18.72
N LEU A 119 -10.25 -4.55 -17.48
CA LEU A 119 -9.11 -3.77 -17.01
C LEU A 119 -7.81 -4.21 -17.71
N ILE A 120 -7.56 -5.51 -17.83
CA ILE A 120 -6.42 -6.07 -18.57
C ILE A 120 -6.39 -5.52 -20.01
N ARG A 121 -7.52 -5.53 -20.71
CA ARG A 121 -7.62 -4.96 -22.08
C ARG A 121 -7.27 -3.48 -22.13
N LYS A 122 -7.66 -2.69 -21.12
CA LYS A 122 -7.31 -1.26 -21.04
C LYS A 122 -5.83 -1.05 -20.76
N ILE A 123 -5.24 -1.91 -19.92
CA ILE A 123 -3.80 -1.87 -19.64
C ILE A 123 -3.02 -2.19 -20.92
N GLU A 124 -3.43 -3.22 -21.67
CA GLU A 124 -2.82 -3.56 -22.96
C GLU A 124 -2.87 -2.40 -23.95
N GLN A 125 -4.04 -1.74 -24.08
CA GLN A 125 -4.19 -0.53 -24.90
C GLN A 125 -3.35 0.66 -24.43
N SER A 126 -2.93 0.70 -23.16
CA SER A 126 -2.11 1.78 -22.61
C SER A 126 -0.61 1.52 -22.77
N ILE A 127 -0.22 0.27 -23.05
CA ILE A 127 1.16 -0.14 -23.28
C ILE A 127 1.52 -0.04 -24.78
N GLU A 128 0.55 -0.30 -25.64
CA GLU A 128 0.61 -0.14 -27.10
C GLU A 128 0.69 1.35 -27.50
#